data_AF-A0A379GCR7-F1
#
_entry.id   AF-A0A379GCR7-F1
#
_cell.length_a   1.000
_cell.length_b   1.000
_cell.length_c   1.000
_cell.angle_alpha   90.00
_cell.angle_beta   90.00
_cell.angle_gamma   90.00
#
_symmetry.space_group_name_H-M   'P 1'
#
loop_
_entity.id
_entity.type
_entity.pdbx_description
1 polymer ?
#
loop_
_entity_poly.entity_id
_entity_poly.type
_entity_poly.pdbx_seq_one_letter_code
_entity_poly.pdbx_strand_id
1 'polypeptide(L)'
;MLWIPITCYLLARFNNIKEIKKLGSHPAPQDLFRKITELDNIERVLFNSNSEAALQCGLGRVDGCITTLSAAKKYHLNILYDFGPVPMGFSIHSKLN
;
A
#
# COMPACT_ATOMS: atom_id res chain seq x y z
N MET A 1 9.39 14.29 15.40
CA MET A 1 8.76 13.36 14.44
C MET A 1 8.77 11.98 15.08
N LEU A 2 7.60 11.42 15.38
CA LEU A 2 7.49 10.06 15.92
C LEU A 2 7.45 9.07 14.75
N TRP A 3 8.19 7.99 14.86
CA TRP A 3 8.18 6.88 13.91
C TRP A 3 7.45 5.72 14.57
N ILE A 4 6.30 5.31 14.04
CA ILE A 4 5.70 4.03 14.39
C ILE A 4 6.04 3.06 13.26
N PRO A 5 6.74 1.94 13.54
CA PRO A 5 6.97 0.91 12.55
C PRO A 5 5.62 0.32 12.15
N ILE A 6 5.18 0.60 10.92
CA ILE A 6 3.97 0.01 10.35
C ILE A 6 4.41 -0.96 9.28
N THR A 7 4.01 -2.21 9.43
CA THR A 7 4.30 -3.24 8.43
C THR A 7 3.47 -3.01 7.17
N CYS A 8 4.16 -2.89 6.04
CA CYS A 8 3.55 -2.70 4.73
C CYS A 8 3.65 -3.98 3.90
N TYR A 9 2.61 -4.22 3.10
CA TYR A 9 2.49 -5.37 2.22
C TYR A 9 2.13 -4.88 0.81
N LEU A 10 2.58 -5.62 -0.20
CA LEU A 10 2.00 -5.57 -1.53
C LEU A 10 0.77 -6.47 -1.53
N LEU A 11 -0.39 -5.86 -1.73
CA LEU A 11 -1.66 -6.56 -1.85
C LEU A 11 -2.18 -6.47 -3.28
N ALA A 12 -2.93 -7.48 -3.72
CA ALA A 12 -3.55 -7.48 -5.03
C ALA A 12 -4.87 -8.25 -5.06
N ARG A 13 -5.68 -7.97 -6.08
CA ARG A 13 -6.85 -8.80 -6.42
C ARG A 13 -6.45 -10.13 -7.05
N PHE A 14 -5.25 -10.18 -7.63
CA PHE A 14 -4.69 -11.35 -8.29
C PHE A 14 -3.75 -12.12 -7.38
N ASN A 15 -3.43 -13.36 -7.73
CA ASN A 15 -2.45 -14.18 -7.01
C ASN A 15 -1.05 -14.09 -7.62
N ASN A 16 -0.93 -13.56 -8.85
CA ASN A 16 0.34 -13.41 -9.53
C ASN A 16 0.67 -11.93 -9.70
N ILE A 17 1.85 -11.54 -9.26
CA ILE A 17 2.35 -10.17 -9.34
C ILE A 17 2.39 -9.66 -10.78
N LYS A 18 2.68 -10.52 -11.76
CA LYS A 18 2.77 -10.16 -13.18
C LYS A 18 1.43 -9.72 -13.81
N GLU A 19 0.31 -9.96 -13.13
CA GLU A 19 -1.01 -9.54 -13.58
C GLU A 19 -1.32 -8.07 -13.20
N ILE A 20 -0.54 -7.48 -12.28
CA ILE A 20 -0.71 -6.09 -11.88
C ILE A 20 -0.27 -5.17 -13.02
N LYS A 21 -1.19 -4.33 -13.51
CA LYS A 21 -0.89 -3.24 -14.45
C LYS A 21 -0.96 -1.88 -13.79
N LYS A 22 -1.76 -1.76 -12.72
CA LYS A 22 -1.96 -0.52 -11.98
C LYS A 22 -1.78 -0.73 -10.49
N LEU A 23 -0.87 0.02 -9.87
CA LEU A 23 -0.51 -0.14 -8.47
C LEU A 23 -0.70 1.15 -7.65
N GLY A 24 -1.50 1.06 -6.60
CA GLY A 24 -1.81 2.17 -5.69
C GLY A 24 -0.89 2.22 -4.46
N SER A 25 -0.57 3.41 -3.95
CA SER A 25 0.08 3.55 -2.64
C SER A 25 -0.23 4.90 -2.00
N HIS A 26 -0.01 5.03 -0.69
CA HIS A 26 0.11 6.34 -0.06
C HIS A 26 1.49 6.96 -0.39
N PRO A 27 1.61 8.31 -0.43
CA PRO A 27 2.91 8.96 -0.65
C PRO A 27 4.01 8.55 0.34
N ALA A 28 3.71 8.31 1.62
CA ALA A 28 4.74 8.00 2.61
C ALA A 28 5.54 6.70 2.30
N PRO A 29 4.90 5.57 1.94
CA PRO A 29 5.62 4.38 1.49
C PRO A 29 5.86 4.30 -0.03
N GLN A 30 5.86 5.42 -0.79
CA GLN A 30 6.02 5.35 -2.25
C GLN A 30 7.36 4.76 -2.70
N ASP A 31 8.43 4.92 -1.93
CA ASP A 31 9.75 4.36 -2.28
C ASP A 31 9.75 2.84 -2.37
N LEU A 32 8.78 2.16 -1.73
CA LEU A 32 8.61 0.72 -1.83
C LEU A 32 8.26 0.26 -3.25
N PHE A 33 7.73 1.14 -4.12
CA PHE A 33 7.55 0.81 -5.53
C PHE A 33 8.85 0.37 -6.21
N ARG A 34 9.99 0.90 -5.77
CA ARG A 34 11.32 0.58 -6.34
C ARG A 34 11.84 -0.77 -5.87
N LYS A 35 11.27 -1.33 -4.79
CA LYS A 35 11.63 -2.65 -4.26
C LYS A 35 10.94 -3.79 -4.99
N ILE A 36 9.94 -3.49 -5.83
CA ILE A 36 9.21 -4.48 -6.61
C ILE A 36 9.86 -4.56 -8.00
N THR A 37 10.78 -5.51 -8.19
CA THR A 37 11.52 -5.64 -9.44
C THR A 37 10.78 -6.47 -10.50
N GLU A 38 9.71 -7.17 -10.11
CA GLU A 38 8.90 -8.00 -10.98
C GLU A 38 7.84 -7.21 -11.77
N LEU A 39 7.67 -5.92 -11.44
CA LEU A 39 6.69 -5.02 -12.07
C LEU A 39 7.40 -3.99 -12.95
N ASP A 40 7.54 -4.33 -14.22
CA ASP A 40 7.97 -3.39 -15.26
C ASP A 40 6.77 -2.70 -15.90
N ASN A 41 6.93 -1.40 -16.19
CA ASN A 41 6.00 -0.62 -17.00
C ASN A 41 4.54 -0.56 -16.48
N ILE A 42 4.36 -0.56 -15.15
CA ILE A 42 3.06 -0.40 -14.49
C ILE A 42 2.68 1.06 -14.26
N GLU A 43 1.38 1.36 -14.28
CA GLU A 43 0.86 2.65 -13.85
C GLU A 43 0.90 2.73 -12.31
N ARG A 44 1.56 3.76 -11.77
CA ARG A 44 1.63 4.01 -10.32
C ARG A 44 0.70 5.14 -9.94
N VAL A 45 -0.19 4.90 -8.97
CA VAL A 45 -1.16 5.88 -8.49
C VAL A 45 -0.96 6.15 -7.02
N LEU A 46 -0.97 7.43 -6.63
CA LEU A 46 -0.91 7.84 -5.24
C LEU A 46 -2.30 8.21 -4.71
N PHE A 47 -2.60 7.77 -3.50
CA PHE A 47 -3.84 8.06 -2.76
C PHE A 47 -3.56 8.74 -1.44
N ASN A 48 -4.55 9.40 -0.84
CA ASN A 48 -4.35 10.23 0.35
C ASN A 48 -4.14 9.42 1.63
N SER A 49 -4.40 8.11 1.62
CA SER A 49 -4.14 7.23 2.77
C SER A 49 -3.92 5.77 2.36
N ASN A 50 -3.27 4.99 3.24
CA ASN A 50 -3.14 3.53 3.10
C ASN A 50 -4.51 2.83 2.99
N SER A 51 -5.51 3.33 3.75
CA SER A 51 -6.87 2.78 3.73
C SER A 51 -7.61 3.10 2.45
N GLU A 52 -7.38 4.29 1.87
CA GLU A 52 -7.93 4.66 0.56
C GLU A 52 -7.31 3.81 -0.54
N ALA A 53 -5.97 3.62 -0.56
CA ALA A 53 -5.32 2.76 -1.55
C ALA A 53 -5.91 1.33 -1.55
N ALA A 54 -6.16 0.79 -0.35
CA ALA A 54 -6.79 -0.51 -0.19
C ALA A 54 -8.26 -0.54 -0.67
N LEU A 55 -9.04 0.49 -0.37
CA LEU A 55 -10.41 0.63 -0.85
C LEU A 55 -10.44 0.64 -2.39
N GLN A 56 -9.58 1.44 -3.02
CA GLN A 56 -9.52 1.55 -4.48
C GLN A 56 -9.08 0.24 -5.14
N CYS A 57 -8.19 -0.51 -4.48
CA CYS A 57 -7.82 -1.86 -4.92
C CYS A 57 -9.00 -2.84 -4.80
N GLY A 58 -9.72 -2.85 -3.68
CA GLY A 58 -10.92 -3.68 -3.50
C GLY A 58 -12.04 -3.35 -4.49
N LEU A 59 -12.18 -2.07 -4.86
CA LEU A 59 -13.13 -1.61 -5.90
C LEU A 59 -12.65 -1.87 -7.34
N GLY A 60 -11.44 -2.38 -7.52
CA GLY A 60 -10.87 -2.69 -8.83
C GLY A 60 -10.44 -1.48 -9.66
N ARG A 61 -10.28 -0.30 -9.03
CA ARG A 61 -9.72 0.88 -9.70
C ARG A 61 -8.21 0.79 -9.89
N VAL A 62 -7.56 -0.04 -9.09
CA VAL A 62 -6.17 -0.47 -9.23
C VAL A 62 -6.09 -1.99 -9.03
N ASP A 63 -5.06 -2.63 -9.57
CA ASP A 63 -4.90 -4.09 -9.51
C ASP A 63 -4.25 -4.55 -8.20
N GLY A 64 -3.36 -3.72 -7.67
CA GLY A 64 -2.74 -3.91 -6.36
C GLY A 64 -2.54 -2.60 -5.62
N CYS A 65 -2.19 -2.71 -4.34
CA CYS A 65 -1.80 -1.57 -3.53
C CYS A 65 -0.76 -1.93 -2.47
N ILE A 66 0.06 -0.96 -2.09
CA ILE A 66 0.93 -1.05 -0.91
C ILE A 66 0.17 -0.51 0.29
N THR A 67 -0.09 -1.37 1.28
CA THR A 67 -0.89 -1.01 2.47
C THR A 67 -0.64 -1.98 3.63
N THR A 68 -1.48 -1.98 4.65
CA THR A 68 -1.32 -2.78 5.87
C THR A 68 -2.09 -4.11 5.83
N LEU A 69 -1.71 -5.05 6.70
CA LEU A 69 -2.40 -6.35 6.85
C LEU A 69 -3.90 -6.19 7.18
N SER A 70 -4.26 -5.21 8.00
CA SER A 70 -5.66 -4.96 8.37
C SER A 70 -6.51 -4.60 7.15
N ALA A 71 -5.92 -3.87 6.19
CA ALA A 71 -6.57 -3.55 4.92
C ALA A 71 -6.73 -4.79 4.04
N ALA A 72 -5.75 -5.70 4.00
CA ALA A 72 -5.86 -6.97 3.27
C ALA A 72 -7.08 -7.78 3.71
N LYS A 73 -7.24 -7.94 5.03
CA LYS A 73 -8.37 -8.67 5.62
C LYS A 73 -9.71 -8.00 5.32
N LYS A 74 -9.76 -6.66 5.40
CA LYS A 74 -11.00 -5.89 5.19
C LYS A 74 -11.54 -6.01 3.76
N TYR A 75 -10.65 -6.01 2.76
CA TYR A 75 -11.02 -6.01 1.34
C TYR A 75 -10.77 -7.35 0.65
N HIS A 76 -10.47 -8.41 1.40
CA HIS A 76 -10.20 -9.76 0.88
C HIS A 76 -9.14 -9.80 -0.22
N LEU A 77 -8.07 -9.03 -0.05
CA LEU A 77 -6.96 -8.94 -1.01
C LEU A 77 -5.89 -9.99 -0.70
N ASN A 78 -5.24 -10.50 -1.74
CA ASN A 78 -4.14 -11.43 -1.62
C ASN A 78 -2.86 -10.69 -1.25
N ILE A 79 -2.07 -11.26 -0.34
CA ILE A 79 -0.75 -10.73 0.02
C ILE A 79 0.25 -11.33 -0.96
N LEU A 80 0.89 -10.48 -1.76
CA LEU A 80 1.90 -10.89 -2.73
C LEU A 80 3.33 -10.68 -2.22
N TYR A 81 3.54 -9.71 -1.34
CA TYR A 81 4.85 -9.41 -0.78
C TYR A 81 4.74 -8.76 0.59
N ASP A 82 5.67 -9.06 1.49
CA ASP A 82 5.83 -8.40 2.80
C ASP A 82 7.07 -7.51 2.77
N PHE A 83 6.89 -6.20 2.88
CA PHE A 83 8.00 -5.23 2.93
C PHE A 83 8.60 -5.09 4.33
N GLY A 84 7.99 -5.70 5.33
CA GLY A 84 8.33 -5.53 6.73
C GLY A 84 7.94 -4.15 7.27
N PRO A 85 8.49 -3.78 8.44
CA PRO A 85 8.29 -2.48 9.05
C PRO A 85 8.83 -1.35 8.17
N VAL A 86 7.97 -0.40 7.81
CA VAL A 86 8.35 0.77 7.02
C VAL A 86 8.25 2.01 7.88
N PRO A 87 9.32 2.84 7.94
CA PRO A 87 9.28 4.07 8.69
C PRO A 87 8.29 5.03 8.01
N MET A 88 7.15 5.26 8.64
CA MET A 88 6.17 6.27 8.21
C MET A 88 6.14 7.41 9.22
N GLY A 89 6.47 8.62 8.75
CA GLY A 89 6.34 9.84 9.53
C GLY A 89 4.86 10.21 9.66
N PHE A 90 4.42 10.52 10.88
CA PHE A 90 3.09 11.09 11.11
C PHE A 90 3.20 12.35 11.99
N SER A 91 2.32 13.30 11.70
CA SER A 91 2.17 14.51 12.51
C SER A 91 1.05 14.28 13.51
N ILE A 92 1.39 14.23 14.80
CA ILE A 92 0.39 14.25 15.86
C ILE A 92 -0.10 15.69 15.99
N HIS A 93 -1.34 15.95 15.59
CA HIS A 93 -2.05 17.16 15.99
C HIS A 93 -2.81 16.85 17.27
N SER A 94 -2.16 17.02 18.41
CA SER A 94 -2.83 16.99 19.70
C SER A 94 -3.70 18.23 19.80
N LYS A 95 -5.01 18.06 19.98
CA LYS A 95 -5.87 19.16 20.43
C LYS A 95 -5.50 19.42 21.89
N LEU A 96 -4.80 20.51 22.18
CA LEU A 96 -4.69 20.99 23.56
C LEU A 96 -6.11 21.34 24.01
N ASN A 97 -6.65 20.53 24.93
CA ASN A 97 -7.81 20.90 25.73
C ASN A 97 -7.36 21.69 26.95
#